data_AF-A0A843CYF0-F1
#
_entry.id   AF-A0A843CYF0-F1
#
_cell.length_a   1.000
_cell.length_b   1.000
_cell.length_c   1.000
_cell.angle_alpha   90.00
_cell.angle_beta   90.00
_cell.angle_gamma   90.00
#
_symmetry.space_group_name_H-M   'P 1'
#
loop_
_entity.id
_entity.type
_entity.pdbx_description
1 polymer ?
#
loop_
_entity_poly.entity_id
_entity_poly.type
_entity_poly.pdbx_seq_one_letter_code
_entity_poly.pdbx_strand_id
1 'polypeptide(L)'
;MRINSIMIGSYGKLKDKEFQLTDGLNVFFGPNESGKTTTMEFIRNVLVPSKKRATYPERSKNDSGSIVLSDGEDLIIDLKDRGPIPQCISDMDPELYRTIFAMNQSGLDDMSSFSNNDIRSRFLTIPGGENMPIVIESIEEDVKSTIGLTSRSPSLLNDIQFQENDVLDRIAELRSNAESYNELCEQSKSLHNELDSIIESNKGAIENNQLYSKVESQRSTYDELQVNLTKKAAYKDKPTLGRDDVTTHDRLLSEFNSR
;
A
#
# COMPACT_ATOMS: atom_id res chain seq x y z
N MET A 1 51.27 -15.17 -13.12
CA MET A 1 51.99 -13.94 -13.48
C MET A 1 52.80 -13.42 -12.30
N ARG A 2 54.12 -13.31 -12.46
CA ARG A 2 55.06 -12.74 -11.49
C ARG A 2 56.01 -11.79 -12.21
N ILE A 3 56.36 -10.65 -11.58
CA ILE A 3 57.37 -9.72 -12.11
C ILE A 3 58.74 -10.13 -11.57
N ASN A 4 59.69 -10.46 -12.46
CA ASN A 4 61.04 -10.90 -12.10
C ASN A 4 62.04 -9.75 -12.09
N SER A 5 62.03 -8.92 -13.14
CA SER A 5 62.93 -7.79 -13.26
C SER A 5 62.29 -6.61 -13.97
N ILE A 6 62.79 -5.42 -13.66
CA ILE A 6 62.35 -4.15 -14.21
C ILE A 6 63.59 -3.42 -14.72
N MET A 7 63.63 -3.12 -16.01
CA MET A 7 64.68 -2.36 -16.65
C MET A 7 64.12 -1.03 -17.16
N ILE A 8 64.65 0.09 -16.66
CA ILE A 8 64.26 1.44 -17.05
C ILE A 8 65.44 2.08 -17.75
N GLY A 9 65.38 2.21 -19.07
CA GLY A 9 66.39 2.94 -19.84
C GLY A 9 66.23 4.45 -19.65
N SER A 10 65.02 4.96 -19.88
CA SER A 10 64.66 6.36 -19.61
C SER A 10 63.18 6.46 -19.30
N TYR A 11 62.81 7.10 -18.20
CA TYR A 11 61.41 7.35 -17.86
C TYR A 11 61.30 8.57 -16.92
N GLY A 12 60.87 9.71 -17.47
CA GLY A 12 60.89 10.98 -16.74
C GLY A 12 62.31 11.38 -16.30
N LYS A 13 62.54 11.50 -14.98
CA LYS A 13 63.87 11.78 -14.40
C LYS A 13 64.71 10.51 -14.17
N LEU A 14 64.13 9.31 -14.28
CA LEU A 14 64.84 8.05 -14.11
C LEU A 14 65.58 7.69 -15.39
N LYS A 15 66.84 7.28 -15.28
CA LYS A 15 67.66 6.77 -16.38
C LYS A 15 68.49 5.58 -15.89
N ASP A 16 68.66 4.60 -16.77
CA ASP A 16 69.54 3.44 -16.61
C ASP A 16 69.42 2.76 -15.23
N LYS A 17 68.19 2.45 -14.82
CA LYS A 17 67.91 1.72 -13.57
C LYS A 17 67.46 0.30 -13.86
N GLU A 18 68.01 -0.64 -13.10
CA GLU A 18 67.62 -2.05 -13.12
C GLU A 18 67.22 -2.48 -11.70
N PHE A 19 66.11 -3.19 -11.59
CA PHE A 19 65.62 -3.76 -10.33
C PHE A 19 65.31 -5.24 -10.52
N GLN A 20 65.82 -6.08 -9.61
CA GLN A 20 65.46 -7.49 -9.51
C GLN A 20 64.49 -7.66 -8.35
N LEU A 21 63.34 -8.29 -8.62
CA LEU A 21 62.29 -8.53 -7.64
C LEU A 21 62.36 -9.97 -7.13
N THR A 22 62.20 -10.14 -5.83
CA THR A 22 62.15 -11.46 -5.19
C THR A 22 60.71 -11.89 -4.92
N ASP A 23 60.52 -13.15 -4.53
CA ASP A 23 59.23 -13.61 -4.04
C ASP A 23 58.82 -12.87 -2.76
N GLY A 24 57.51 -12.66 -2.61
CA GLY A 24 56.95 -12.00 -1.44
C GLY A 24 56.97 -10.47 -1.51
N LEU A 25 57.23 -9.83 -0.37
CA LEU A 25 57.13 -8.38 -0.23
C LEU A 25 58.42 -7.68 -0.68
N ASN A 26 58.32 -6.87 -1.73
CA ASN A 26 59.41 -6.02 -2.22
C ASN A 26 59.18 -4.57 -1.80
N VAL A 27 60.15 -3.94 -1.13
CA VAL A 27 60.02 -2.57 -0.61
C VAL A 27 61.02 -1.63 -1.30
N PHE A 28 60.50 -0.65 -2.04
CA PHE A 28 61.30 0.42 -2.63
C PHE A 28 61.34 1.63 -1.70
N PHE A 29 62.50 1.92 -1.10
CA PHE A 29 62.70 3.04 -0.17
C PHE A 29 63.80 4.00 -0.65
N GLY A 30 63.78 5.24 -0.15
CA GLY A 30 64.78 6.26 -0.47
C GLY A 30 64.27 7.69 -0.26
N PRO A 31 65.12 8.72 -0.47
CA PRO A 31 64.76 10.13 -0.30
C PRO A 31 63.60 10.58 -1.20
N ASN A 32 62.97 11.70 -0.88
CA ASN A 32 62.03 12.34 -1.80
C ASN A 32 62.71 12.59 -3.16
N GLU A 33 61.94 12.49 -4.24
CA GLU A 33 62.43 12.62 -5.63
C GLU A 33 63.43 11.54 -6.09
N SER A 34 63.69 10.49 -5.31
CA SER A 34 64.52 9.35 -5.74
C SER A 34 63.92 8.51 -6.89
N GLY A 35 62.68 8.83 -7.26
CA GLY A 35 61.93 8.20 -8.34
C GLY A 35 61.07 7.01 -7.93
N LYS A 36 60.78 6.80 -6.63
CA LYS A 36 59.89 5.71 -6.17
C LYS A 36 58.52 5.73 -6.88
N THR A 37 57.84 6.87 -6.84
CA THR A 37 56.54 7.05 -7.53
C THR A 37 56.68 6.92 -9.04
N THR A 38 57.82 7.36 -9.59
CA THR A 38 58.14 7.26 -11.03
C THR A 38 58.33 5.80 -11.47
N THR A 39 58.99 4.97 -10.66
CA THR A 39 59.12 3.52 -10.87
C THR A 39 57.74 2.84 -10.79
N MET A 40 56.90 3.23 -9.83
CA MET A 40 55.53 2.70 -9.72
C MET A 40 54.68 3.05 -10.95
N GLU A 41 54.75 4.29 -11.44
CA GLU A 41 54.05 4.69 -12.67
C GLU A 41 54.62 4.04 -13.94
N PHE A 42 55.92 3.76 -13.98
CA PHE A 42 56.52 2.97 -15.06
C PHE A 42 55.88 1.58 -15.12
N ILE A 43 55.84 0.85 -14.00
CA ILE A 43 55.24 -0.49 -13.92
C ILE A 43 53.77 -0.45 -14.37
N ARG A 44 53.00 0.55 -13.91
CA ARG A 44 51.60 0.71 -14.32
C ARG A 44 51.47 0.90 -15.83
N ASN A 45 52.28 1.75 -16.43
CA ASN A 45 52.14 2.10 -17.84
C ASN A 45 52.64 1.02 -18.80
N VAL A 46 53.61 0.20 -18.37
CA VAL A 46 54.05 -0.98 -19.13
C VAL A 46 52.98 -2.08 -19.08
N LEU A 47 52.42 -2.36 -17.91
CA LEU A 47 51.42 -3.43 -17.75
C LEU A 47 50.05 -3.02 -18.29
N VAL A 48 49.49 -1.90 -17.82
CA VAL A 48 48.16 -1.42 -18.23
C VAL A 48 48.21 0.07 -18.57
N PRO A 49 48.46 0.41 -19.84
CA PRO A 49 48.61 1.80 -20.25
C PRO A 49 47.30 2.57 -20.05
N SER A 50 47.39 3.70 -19.34
CA SER A 50 46.24 4.59 -19.17
C SER A 50 45.85 5.26 -20.48
N LYS A 51 44.54 5.40 -20.70
CA LYS A 51 43.97 6.21 -21.79
C LYS A 51 43.93 7.71 -21.46
N LYS A 52 44.26 8.12 -20.22
CA LYS A 52 44.20 9.52 -19.77
C LYS A 52 45.36 10.35 -20.32
N ARG A 53 45.04 11.56 -20.81
CA ARG A 53 46.01 12.52 -21.38
C ARG A 53 47.02 13.08 -20.35
N ALA A 54 46.65 13.11 -19.07
CA ALA A 54 47.52 13.54 -17.97
C ALA A 54 48.12 12.32 -17.27
N THR A 55 49.16 11.73 -17.87
CA THR A 55 49.96 10.67 -17.23
C THR A 55 51.19 11.32 -16.61
N TYR A 56 51.49 11.00 -15.35
CA TYR A 56 52.73 11.39 -14.69
C TYR A 56 53.73 10.22 -14.74
N PRO A 57 55.01 10.46 -15.06
CA PRO A 57 55.58 11.67 -15.68
C PRO A 57 55.07 11.90 -17.12
N GLU A 58 55.20 13.12 -17.62
CA GLU A 58 54.89 13.43 -19.02
C GLU A 58 55.71 12.53 -19.94
N ARG A 59 55.03 11.91 -20.92
CA ARG A 59 55.68 10.99 -21.85
C ARG A 59 56.71 11.74 -22.71
N SER A 60 57.96 11.32 -22.63
CA SER A 60 59.02 11.78 -23.51
C SER A 60 59.22 10.80 -24.67
N LYS A 61 59.64 11.30 -25.83
CA LYS A 61 60.01 10.44 -26.98
C LYS A 61 61.15 9.47 -26.65
N ASN A 62 61.95 9.81 -25.65
CA ASN A 62 63.09 9.02 -25.22
C ASN A 62 62.71 7.97 -24.17
N ASP A 63 61.45 7.88 -23.74
CA ASP A 63 61.08 6.89 -22.74
C ASP A 63 61.29 5.46 -23.26
N SER A 64 61.96 4.64 -22.48
CA SER A 64 62.32 3.26 -22.80
C SER A 64 62.48 2.44 -21.54
N GLY A 65 62.13 1.16 -21.65
CA GLY A 65 62.27 0.20 -20.57
C GLY A 65 61.43 -1.03 -20.84
N SER A 66 61.76 -2.10 -20.13
CA SER A 66 61.17 -3.43 -20.26
C SER A 66 60.90 -4.04 -18.89
N ILE A 67 59.90 -4.89 -18.82
CA ILE A 67 59.57 -5.68 -17.64
C ILE A 67 59.57 -7.16 -18.03
N VAL A 68 60.26 -7.98 -17.24
CA VAL A 68 60.26 -9.43 -17.41
C VAL A 68 59.24 -10.05 -16.48
N LEU A 69 58.27 -10.75 -17.07
CA LEU A 69 57.19 -11.45 -16.41
C LEU A 69 57.38 -12.95 -16.55
N SER A 70 57.16 -13.70 -15.48
CA SER A 70 57.08 -15.16 -15.52
C SER A 70 55.62 -15.60 -15.38
N ASP A 71 55.08 -16.22 -16.43
CA ASP A 71 53.75 -16.85 -16.46
C ASP A 71 53.85 -18.23 -17.13
N GLY A 72 54.72 -19.09 -16.59
CA GLY A 72 55.10 -20.38 -17.20
C GLY A 72 56.26 -20.28 -18.18
N GLU A 73 56.32 -19.20 -18.97
CA GLU A 73 57.48 -18.78 -19.79
C GLU A 73 57.90 -17.35 -19.39
N ASP A 74 59.14 -16.96 -19.71
CA ASP A 74 59.64 -15.59 -19.48
C ASP A 74 59.17 -14.68 -20.63
N LEU A 75 58.18 -13.83 -20.36
CA LEU A 75 57.69 -12.81 -21.27
C LEU A 75 58.37 -11.47 -20.99
N ILE A 76 58.85 -10.81 -22.05
CA ILE A 76 59.41 -9.45 -21.98
C ILE A 76 58.38 -8.49 -22.57
N ILE A 77 57.93 -7.51 -21.77
CA ILE A 77 57.05 -6.43 -22.21
C ILE A 77 57.82 -5.13 -22.25
N ASP A 78 57.92 -4.53 -23.44
CA ASP A 78 58.52 -3.21 -23.62
C ASP A 78 57.48 -2.10 -23.62
N LEU A 79 57.89 -0.91 -23.17
CA LEU A 79 57.04 0.29 -23.14
C LEU A 79 56.64 0.79 -24.54
N LYS A 80 57.46 0.52 -25.57
CA LYS A 80 57.28 0.99 -26.95
C LYS A 80 56.70 -0.09 -27.86
N ASP A 81 57.37 -1.23 -27.91
CA ASP A 81 56.93 -2.38 -28.69
C ASP A 81 56.25 -3.35 -27.73
N ARG A 82 54.92 -3.29 -27.69
CA ARG A 82 54.15 -4.18 -26.83
C ARG A 82 54.41 -5.63 -27.28
N GLY A 83 55.25 -6.32 -26.53
CA GLY A 83 55.40 -7.77 -26.62
C GLY A 83 54.07 -8.48 -26.33
N PRO A 84 54.06 -9.83 -26.36
CA PRO A 84 52.86 -10.58 -26.03
C PRO A 84 52.38 -10.22 -24.62
N ILE A 85 51.22 -9.57 -24.54
CA ILE A 85 50.59 -9.22 -23.26
C ILE A 85 49.90 -10.49 -22.74
N PRO A 86 50.09 -10.88 -21.47
CA PRO A 86 49.35 -11.98 -20.87
C PRO A 86 47.83 -11.80 -21.03
N GLN A 87 47.10 -12.89 -21.26
CA GLN A 87 45.63 -12.84 -21.36
C GLN A 87 44.99 -12.22 -20.10
N CYS A 88 45.57 -12.46 -18.93
CA CYS A 88 45.10 -11.92 -17.65
C CYS A 88 45.17 -10.39 -17.54
N ILE A 89 45.99 -9.71 -18.36
CA ILE A 89 46.09 -8.25 -18.40
C ILE A 89 45.26 -7.66 -19.55
N SER A 90 45.08 -8.40 -20.65
CA SER A 90 44.46 -7.89 -21.88
C SER A 90 43.00 -7.46 -21.70
N ASP A 91 42.25 -8.14 -20.84
CA ASP A 91 40.83 -7.87 -20.59
C ASP A 91 40.59 -6.90 -19.41
N MET A 92 41.65 -6.38 -18.78
CA MET A 92 41.52 -5.55 -17.59
C MET A 92 41.34 -4.06 -17.93
N ASP A 93 40.32 -3.44 -17.34
CA ASP A 93 40.11 -1.99 -17.47
C ASP A 93 41.27 -1.21 -16.79
N PRO A 94 41.91 -0.23 -17.47
CA PRO A 94 43.00 0.56 -16.90
C PRO A 94 42.68 1.30 -15.60
N GLU A 95 41.42 1.67 -15.37
CA GLU A 95 41.02 2.29 -14.11
C GLU A 95 40.95 1.27 -12.99
N LEU A 96 40.32 0.11 -13.23
CA LEU A 96 40.29 -1.00 -12.26
C LEU A 96 41.69 -1.48 -11.86
N TYR A 97 42.62 -1.61 -12.81
CA TYR A 97 44.00 -2.01 -12.50
C TYR A 97 44.70 -1.02 -11.55
N ARG A 98 44.54 0.29 -11.85
CA ARG A 98 45.14 1.37 -11.03
C ARG A 98 44.51 1.45 -9.64
N THR A 99 43.24 1.08 -9.51
CA THR A 99 42.52 1.16 -8.24
C THR A 99 42.70 -0.08 -7.38
N ILE A 100 42.87 -1.27 -7.94
CA ILE A 100 42.92 -2.52 -7.16
C ILE A 100 44.37 -3.02 -6.98
N PHE A 101 45.12 -3.15 -8.08
CA PHE A 101 46.44 -3.81 -8.07
C PHE A 101 47.60 -2.83 -7.86
N ALA A 102 47.36 -1.55 -8.14
CA ALA A 102 48.35 -0.50 -8.03
C ALA A 102 47.79 0.66 -7.20
N MET A 103 47.30 0.42 -5.98
CA MET A 103 46.77 1.51 -5.14
C MET A 103 47.83 2.59 -4.83
N ASN A 104 47.41 3.85 -4.86
CA ASN A 104 48.13 4.98 -4.28
C ASN A 104 47.34 5.48 -3.05
N GLN A 105 47.99 6.25 -2.18
CA GLN A 105 47.32 6.86 -1.02
C GLN A 105 46.07 7.67 -1.42
N SER A 106 46.16 8.47 -2.48
CA SER A 106 45.02 9.24 -3.00
C SER A 106 43.94 8.37 -3.65
N GLY A 107 44.28 7.17 -4.13
CA GLY A 107 43.31 6.22 -4.69
C GLY A 107 42.43 5.57 -3.62
N LEU A 108 42.85 5.59 -2.36
CA LEU A 108 42.00 5.17 -1.22
C LEU A 108 40.93 6.20 -0.90
N ASP A 109 41.22 7.49 -1.05
CA ASP A 109 40.24 8.57 -0.82
C ASP A 109 39.20 8.63 -1.95
N ASP A 110 39.60 8.38 -3.19
CA ASP A 110 38.70 8.35 -4.34
C ASP A 110 37.72 7.16 -4.33
N MET A 111 38.04 6.08 -3.60
CA MET A 111 37.21 4.85 -3.53
C MET A 111 35.84 5.05 -2.89
N SER A 112 35.64 6.07 -2.04
CA SER A 112 34.30 6.37 -1.51
C SER A 112 33.35 6.93 -2.57
N SER A 113 33.89 7.45 -3.67
CA SER A 113 33.12 8.12 -4.74
C SER A 113 32.79 7.19 -5.92
N PHE A 114 33.48 6.05 -6.04
CA PHE A 114 33.23 5.06 -7.09
C PHE A 114 32.34 3.92 -6.57
N SER A 115 31.03 4.17 -6.53
CA SER A 115 29.99 3.18 -6.20
C SER A 115 29.68 2.20 -7.33
N ASN A 116 30.67 1.84 -8.16
CA ASN A 116 30.47 0.81 -9.18
C ASN A 116 30.54 -0.57 -8.53
N ASN A 117 29.42 -1.28 -8.55
CA ASN A 117 29.20 -2.61 -7.99
C ASN A 117 30.32 -3.61 -8.35
N ASP A 118 30.94 -3.44 -9.52
CA ASP A 118 32.03 -4.26 -10.04
C ASP A 118 33.34 -4.18 -9.23
N ILE A 119 33.63 -3.05 -8.58
CA ILE A 119 34.85 -2.88 -7.79
C ILE A 119 34.71 -3.60 -6.44
N ARG A 120 33.51 -3.52 -5.85
CA ARG A 120 33.20 -4.18 -4.58
C ARG A 120 33.16 -5.69 -4.70
N SER A 121 32.58 -6.22 -5.78
CA SER A 121 32.53 -7.68 -6.02
C SER A 121 33.93 -8.28 -6.17
N ARG A 122 34.85 -7.60 -6.87
CA ARG A 122 36.25 -8.04 -7.04
C ARG A 122 37.13 -7.84 -5.80
N PHE A 123 36.76 -6.92 -4.90
CA PHE A 123 37.44 -6.77 -3.61
C PHE A 123 36.97 -7.81 -2.59
N LEU A 124 35.69 -8.20 -2.66
CA LEU A 124 35.08 -9.20 -1.78
C LEU A 124 35.40 -10.65 -2.17
N THR A 125 36.05 -10.90 -3.31
CA THR A 125 36.62 -12.21 -3.69
C THR A 125 37.85 -12.64 -2.87
N ILE A 126 38.23 -11.90 -1.82
CA ILE A 126 39.07 -12.43 -0.73
C ILE A 126 38.30 -13.60 -0.07
N PRO A 127 38.94 -14.75 0.26
CA PRO A 127 38.24 -15.95 0.70
C PRO A 127 37.26 -15.66 1.83
N GLY A 128 35.96 -15.83 1.55
CA GLY A 128 34.85 -15.57 2.47
C GLY A 128 33.80 -14.55 2.00
N GLY A 129 34.08 -13.73 0.96
CA GLY A 129 33.12 -12.71 0.48
C GLY A 129 32.49 -12.98 -0.90
N GLU A 130 32.77 -14.12 -1.53
CA GLU A 130 32.27 -14.45 -2.88
C GLU A 130 30.73 -14.41 -3.00
N ASN A 131 30.01 -14.75 -1.92
CA ASN A 131 28.55 -14.78 -1.93
C ASN A 131 27.89 -13.44 -1.57
N MET A 132 28.65 -12.44 -1.10
CA MET A 132 28.07 -11.17 -0.66
C MET A 132 27.32 -10.39 -1.75
N PRO A 133 27.80 -10.33 -3.01
CA PRO A 133 27.05 -9.68 -4.09
C PRO A 133 25.68 -10.33 -4.32
N ILE A 134 25.64 -11.67 -4.31
CA ILE A 134 24.41 -12.44 -4.50
C ILE A 134 23.43 -12.20 -3.34
N VAL A 135 23.93 -12.16 -2.11
CA VAL A 135 23.11 -11.86 -0.92
C VAL A 135 22.55 -10.45 -0.99
N ILE A 136 23.35 -9.45 -1.40
CA ILE A 136 22.88 -8.07 -1.55
C ILE A 136 21.77 -8.00 -2.61
N GLU A 137 21.96 -8.64 -3.76
CA GLU A 137 20.96 -8.66 -4.83
C GLU A 137 19.65 -9.33 -4.38
N SER A 138 19.74 -10.45 -3.65
CA SER A 138 18.55 -11.11 -3.08
C SER A 138 17.81 -10.24 -2.06
N ILE A 139 18.56 -9.50 -1.22
CA ILE A 139 17.96 -8.59 -0.24
C ILE A 139 17.30 -7.39 -0.96
N GLU A 140 17.91 -6.87 -2.01
CA GLU A 140 17.32 -5.78 -2.79
C GLU A 140 16.03 -6.22 -3.50
N GLU A 141 15.97 -7.45 -4.01
CA GLU A 141 14.77 -8.04 -4.61
C GLU A 141 13.66 -8.27 -3.57
N ASP A 142 14.01 -8.76 -2.38
CA ASP A 142 13.08 -8.94 -1.25
C ASP A 142 12.51 -7.60 -0.75
N VAL A 143 13.35 -6.57 -0.65
CA VAL A 143 12.91 -5.21 -0.29
C VAL A 143 11.97 -4.65 -1.36
N LYS A 144 12.28 -4.88 -2.64
CA LYS A 144 11.45 -4.42 -3.76
C LYS A 144 10.08 -5.09 -3.79
N SER A 145 9.99 -6.38 -3.49
CA SER A 145 8.71 -7.11 -3.45
C SER A 145 7.87 -6.76 -2.22
N THR A 146 8.53 -6.51 -1.07
CA THR A 146 7.83 -6.24 0.20
C THR A 146 7.36 -4.79 0.32
N ILE A 147 8.24 -3.84 0.05
CA ILE A 147 8.01 -2.41 0.29
C ILE A 147 7.65 -1.69 -1.02
N GLY A 148 8.23 -2.13 -2.14
CA GLY A 148 8.13 -1.43 -3.41
C GLY A 148 9.11 -0.25 -3.47
N LEU A 149 9.84 -0.12 -4.58
CA LEU A 149 10.82 0.96 -4.77
C LEU A 149 10.16 2.32 -5.08
N THR A 150 8.84 2.33 -5.33
CA THR A 150 8.05 3.54 -5.63
C THR A 150 6.62 3.40 -5.12
N SER A 151 5.91 4.51 -4.92
CA SER A 151 4.51 4.50 -4.46
C SER A 151 3.53 3.77 -5.40
N ARG A 152 3.92 3.44 -6.63
CA ARG A 152 3.11 2.74 -7.64
C ARG A 152 3.56 1.32 -7.94
N SER A 153 4.63 0.82 -7.33
CA SER A 153 5.01 -0.58 -7.54
C SER A 153 4.04 -1.51 -6.80
N PRO A 154 3.63 -2.64 -7.40
CA PRO A 154 2.86 -3.66 -6.70
C PRO A 154 3.76 -4.24 -5.61
N SER A 155 3.43 -3.94 -4.36
CA SER A 155 4.16 -4.42 -3.19
C SER A 155 3.15 -4.94 -2.19
N LEU A 156 3.58 -5.92 -1.38
CA LEU A 156 2.75 -6.50 -0.34
C LEU A 156 2.17 -5.41 0.58
N LEU A 157 2.97 -4.39 0.89
CA LEU A 157 2.54 -3.26 1.72
C LEU A 157 1.43 -2.44 1.07
N ASN A 158 1.56 -2.12 -0.22
CA ASN A 158 0.52 -1.38 -0.95
C ASN A 158 -0.76 -2.21 -1.05
N ASP A 159 -0.65 -3.52 -1.31
CA ASP A 159 -1.80 -4.42 -1.38
C ASP A 159 -2.56 -4.48 -0.05
N ILE A 160 -1.83 -4.56 1.07
CA ILE A 160 -2.43 -4.50 2.42
C ILE A 160 -3.11 -3.15 2.65
N GLN A 161 -2.49 -2.05 2.23
CA GLN A 161 -3.08 -0.71 2.37
C GLN A 161 -4.36 -0.56 1.53
N PHE A 162 -4.41 -1.14 0.33
CA PHE A 162 -5.64 -1.19 -0.47
C PHE A 162 -6.74 -2.00 0.22
N GLN A 163 -6.40 -3.18 0.77
CA GLN A 163 -7.35 -4.01 1.51
C GLN A 163 -7.86 -3.30 2.78
N GLU A 164 -7.01 -2.57 3.49
CA GLU A 164 -7.41 -1.81 4.68
C GLU A 164 -8.42 -0.72 4.32
N ASN A 165 -8.17 0.05 3.26
CA ASN A 165 -9.08 1.10 2.81
C ASN A 165 -10.42 0.51 2.34
N ASP A 166 -10.42 -0.60 1.59
CA ASP A 166 -11.64 -1.27 1.15
C ASP A 166 -12.49 -1.74 2.35
N VAL A 167 -11.86 -2.30 3.37
CA VAL A 167 -12.54 -2.70 4.61
C VAL A 167 -13.12 -1.49 5.35
N LEU A 168 -12.39 -0.37 5.42
CA LEU A 168 -12.87 0.86 6.05
C LEU A 168 -14.06 1.46 5.30
N ASP A 169 -14.02 1.50 3.97
CA ASP A 169 -15.12 1.96 3.13
C ASP A 169 -16.35 1.06 3.34
N ARG A 170 -16.15 -0.26 3.42
CA ARG A 170 -17.26 -1.19 3.69
C ARG A 170 -17.86 -1.02 5.08
N ILE A 171 -17.05 -0.72 6.10
CA ILE A 171 -17.54 -0.37 7.44
C ILE A 171 -18.35 0.93 7.39
N ALA A 172 -17.92 1.94 6.64
CA ALA A 172 -18.65 3.18 6.49
C ALA A 172 -20.01 2.97 5.82
N GLU A 173 -20.08 2.17 4.75
CA GLU A 173 -21.33 1.79 4.10
C GLU A 173 -22.28 1.05 5.06
N LEU A 174 -21.77 0.07 5.82
CA LEU A 174 -22.58 -0.67 6.79
C LEU A 174 -23.13 0.22 7.89
N ARG A 175 -22.36 1.21 8.36
CA ARG A 175 -22.83 2.20 9.34
C ARG A 175 -23.93 3.08 8.77
N SER A 176 -23.76 3.58 7.55
CA SER A 176 -24.79 4.37 6.88
C SER A 176 -26.10 3.58 6.70
N ASN A 177 -25.99 2.31 6.29
CA ASN A 177 -27.16 1.42 6.18
C ASN A 177 -27.86 1.18 7.52
N ALA A 178 -27.11 1.05 8.62
CA ALA A 178 -27.67 0.90 9.95
C ALA A 178 -28.41 2.17 10.42
N GLU A 179 -27.88 3.36 10.10
CA GLU A 179 -28.57 4.63 10.35
C GLU A 179 -29.88 4.72 9.57
N SER A 180 -29.87 4.42 8.26
CA SER A 180 -31.09 4.39 7.45
C SER A 180 -32.13 3.38 7.95
N TYR A 181 -31.68 2.23 8.46
CA TYR A 181 -32.58 1.25 9.09
C TYR A 181 -33.23 1.80 10.36
N ASN A 182 -32.47 2.51 11.20
CA ASN A 182 -33.01 3.15 12.40
C ASN A 182 -34.05 4.22 12.04
N GLU A 183 -33.79 5.05 11.03
CA GLU A 183 -34.75 6.04 10.52
C GLU A 183 -36.03 5.38 10.02
N LEU A 184 -35.92 4.30 9.25
CA LEU A 184 -37.08 3.51 8.79
C LEU A 184 -37.87 2.90 9.95
N CYS A 185 -37.18 2.43 11.00
CA CYS A 185 -37.84 1.95 12.21
C CYS A 185 -38.57 3.06 12.97
N GLU A 186 -38.01 4.26 13.04
CA GLU A 186 -38.69 5.42 13.63
C GLU A 186 -39.92 5.84 12.83
N GLN A 187 -39.80 5.91 11.50
CA GLN A 187 -40.94 6.19 10.61
C GLN A 187 -42.02 5.10 10.73
N SER A 188 -41.63 3.83 10.82
CA SER A 188 -42.59 2.74 11.02
C SER A 188 -43.32 2.87 12.36
N LYS A 189 -42.63 3.27 13.43
CA LYS A 189 -43.25 3.53 14.75
C LYS A 189 -44.19 4.73 14.70
N SER A 190 -43.81 5.83 14.06
CA SER A 190 -44.66 7.02 13.95
C SER A 190 -45.94 6.72 13.16
N LEU A 191 -45.81 6.04 12.02
CA LEU A 191 -46.96 5.58 11.21
C LEU A 191 -47.87 4.63 12.00
N HIS A 192 -47.30 3.75 12.82
CA HIS A 192 -48.12 2.86 13.65
C HIS A 192 -48.90 3.64 14.71
N ASN A 193 -48.27 4.61 15.37
CA ASN A 193 -48.95 5.49 16.33
C ASN A 193 -50.05 6.34 15.64
N GLU A 194 -49.79 6.82 14.42
CA GLU A 194 -50.80 7.53 13.62
C GLU A 194 -51.98 6.61 13.28
N LEU A 195 -51.72 5.37 12.84
CA LEU A 195 -52.76 4.38 12.59
C LEU A 195 -53.57 4.09 13.86
N ASP A 196 -52.94 3.92 15.01
CA ASP A 196 -53.63 3.69 16.28
C ASP A 196 -54.52 4.87 16.67
N SER A 197 -54.05 6.11 16.49
CA SER A 197 -54.85 7.32 16.72
C SER A 197 -56.05 7.43 15.77
N ILE A 198 -55.88 7.01 14.51
CA ILE A 198 -56.96 6.96 13.52
C ILE A 198 -57.96 5.86 13.87
N ILE A 199 -57.51 4.70 14.35
CA ILE A 199 -58.40 3.63 14.82
C ILE A 199 -59.22 4.09 16.03
N GLU A 200 -58.59 4.80 16.98
CA GLU A 200 -59.28 5.32 18.17
C GLU A 200 -60.31 6.39 17.80
N SER A 201 -59.97 7.33 16.92
CA SER A 201 -60.94 8.33 16.43
C SER A 201 -62.09 7.71 15.63
N ASN A 202 -61.82 6.67 14.82
CA ASN A 202 -62.87 5.94 14.11
C ASN A 202 -63.78 5.15 15.05
N LYS A 203 -63.25 4.52 16.11
CA LYS A 203 -64.09 3.88 17.14
C LYS A 203 -65.03 4.89 17.78
N GLY A 204 -64.52 6.08 18.15
CA GLY A 204 -65.36 7.17 18.66
C GLY A 204 -66.42 7.63 17.66
N ALA A 205 -66.09 7.68 16.36
CA ALA A 205 -67.07 7.99 15.32
C ALA A 205 -68.15 6.90 15.15
N ILE A 206 -67.80 5.62 15.27
CA ILE A 206 -68.75 4.51 15.24
C ILE A 206 -69.69 4.58 16.45
N GLU A 207 -69.17 4.82 17.65
CA GLU A 207 -69.97 4.98 18.86
C GLU A 207 -70.94 6.17 18.75
N ASN A 208 -70.46 7.30 18.23
CA ASN A 208 -71.30 8.46 17.96
C ASN A 208 -72.40 8.13 16.93
N ASN A 209 -72.07 7.47 15.82
CA ASN A 209 -73.06 7.04 14.82
C ASN A 209 -74.11 6.07 15.42
N GLN A 210 -73.71 5.17 16.32
CA GLN A 210 -74.64 4.31 17.05
C GLN A 210 -75.55 5.09 18.00
N LEU A 211 -75.05 6.15 18.64
CA LEU A 211 -75.89 7.05 19.45
C LEU A 211 -76.86 7.83 18.57
N TYR A 212 -76.40 8.39 17.44
CA TYR A 212 -77.24 9.10 16.48
C TYR A 212 -78.38 8.22 15.97
N SER A 213 -78.10 6.99 15.52
CA SER A 213 -79.13 6.05 15.07
C SER A 213 -80.13 5.67 16.18
N LYS A 214 -79.69 5.51 17.43
CA LYS A 214 -80.59 5.30 18.58
C LYS A 214 -81.52 6.51 18.79
N VAL A 215 -80.98 7.72 18.79
CA VAL A 215 -81.77 8.97 18.92
C VAL A 215 -82.77 9.08 17.77
N GLU A 216 -82.38 8.77 16.55
CA GLU A 216 -83.25 8.81 15.37
C GLU A 216 -84.40 7.80 15.48
N SER A 217 -84.13 6.57 15.92
CA SER A 217 -85.18 5.57 16.16
C SER A 217 -86.18 6.01 17.25
N GLN A 218 -85.69 6.65 18.31
CA GLN A 218 -86.53 7.17 19.40
C GLN A 218 -87.33 8.40 18.99
N ARG A 219 -86.84 9.18 18.04
CA ARG A 219 -87.54 10.35 17.50
C ARG A 219 -88.85 9.95 16.80
N SER A 220 -88.84 8.87 16.02
CA SER A 220 -90.07 8.33 15.42
C SER A 220 -91.09 7.93 16.49
N THR A 221 -90.64 7.26 17.56
CA THR A 221 -91.51 6.88 18.67
C THR A 221 -92.03 8.10 19.43
N TYR A 222 -91.20 9.13 19.58
CA TYR A 222 -91.59 10.38 20.22
C TYR A 222 -92.62 11.14 19.38
N ASP A 223 -92.46 11.21 18.07
CA ASP A 223 -93.41 11.83 17.15
C ASP A 223 -94.76 11.08 17.19
N GLU A 224 -94.75 9.75 17.21
CA GLU A 224 -95.96 8.95 17.43
C GLU A 224 -96.61 9.22 18.80
N LEU A 225 -95.81 9.39 19.86
CA LEU A 225 -96.30 9.71 21.19
C LEU A 225 -96.94 11.11 21.22
N GLN A 226 -96.37 12.10 20.53
CA GLN A 226 -96.97 13.43 20.39
C GLN A 226 -98.29 13.37 19.61
N VAL A 227 -98.35 12.59 18.54
CA VAL A 227 -99.61 12.33 17.81
C VAL A 227 -100.63 11.63 18.71
N ASN A 228 -100.21 10.70 19.55
CA ASN A 228 -101.11 10.01 20.49
C ASN A 228 -101.56 10.91 21.65
N LEU A 229 -100.72 11.83 22.13
CA LEU A 229 -101.09 12.82 23.13
C LEU A 229 -102.09 13.84 22.57
N THR A 230 -101.91 14.28 21.32
CA THR A 230 -102.89 15.14 20.64
C THR A 230 -104.21 14.42 20.40
N LYS A 231 -104.19 13.14 19.99
CA LYS A 231 -105.39 12.29 19.92
C LYS A 231 -106.03 12.12 21.31
N LYS A 232 -105.27 11.83 22.36
CA LYS A 232 -105.78 11.70 23.73
C LYS A 232 -106.38 13.00 24.26
N ALA A 233 -105.80 14.15 23.91
CA ALA A 233 -106.37 15.46 24.20
C ALA A 233 -107.69 15.70 23.45
N ALA A 234 -107.86 15.14 22.26
CA ALA A 234 -109.13 15.15 21.52
C ALA A 234 -110.20 14.20 22.11
N TYR A 235 -109.79 13.16 22.85
CA TYR A 235 -110.70 12.19 23.50
C TYR A 235 -111.15 12.59 24.93
N LYS A 236 -111.02 13.85 25.32
CA LYS A 236 -111.20 14.29 26.72
C LYS A 236 -112.65 14.27 27.26
N ASP A 237 -113.64 13.86 26.47
CA ASP A 237 -115.03 13.70 26.91
C ASP A 237 -115.52 12.25 26.80
N LYS A 238 -115.20 11.42 27.82
CA LYS A 238 -116.08 10.40 28.48
C LYS A 238 -115.30 9.50 29.47
N PRO A 239 -116.01 8.85 30.43
CA PRO A 239 -115.57 8.72 31.82
C PRO A 239 -114.56 7.59 32.05
N THR A 240 -113.83 7.72 33.16
CA THR A 240 -112.91 6.73 33.71
C THR A 240 -113.60 5.39 33.93
N LEU A 241 -113.16 4.36 33.21
CA LEU A 241 -113.52 2.96 33.47
C LEU A 241 -113.01 2.55 34.86
N GLY A 242 -113.94 2.12 35.72
CA GLY A 242 -113.64 1.58 37.04
C GLY A 242 -113.31 0.10 36.98
N ARG A 243 -112.73 -0.43 38.06
CA ARG A 243 -112.32 -1.86 38.16
C ARG A 243 -113.51 -2.84 38.03
N ASP A 244 -114.74 -2.35 38.14
CA ASP A 244 -115.98 -3.12 38.04
C ASP A 244 -116.50 -3.30 36.59
N ASP A 245 -115.95 -2.56 35.62
CA ASP A 245 -116.32 -2.68 34.19
C ASP A 245 -115.58 -3.81 33.45
N VAL A 246 -114.47 -4.31 34.03
CA VAL A 246 -113.73 -5.46 33.48
C VAL A 246 -114.52 -6.75 33.69
N THR A 247 -115.19 -6.87 34.84
CA THR A 247 -116.03 -8.02 35.18
C THR A 247 -117.33 -8.11 34.37
N THR A 248 -117.86 -6.98 33.88
CA THR A 248 -119.03 -6.97 32.99
C THR A 248 -118.66 -7.28 31.54
N HIS A 249 -117.44 -6.95 31.10
CA HIS A 249 -116.92 -7.31 29.78
C HIS A 249 -116.70 -8.82 29.61
N ASP A 250 -116.05 -9.47 30.58
CA ASP A 250 -115.82 -10.93 30.55
C ASP A 250 -117.13 -11.72 30.58
N ARG A 251 -118.13 -11.22 31.33
CA ARG A 251 -119.47 -11.82 31.36
C ARG A 251 -120.19 -11.70 30.01
N LEU A 252 -120.16 -10.54 29.36
CA LEU A 252 -120.79 -10.33 28.05
C LEU A 252 -120.07 -11.08 26.92
N LEU A 253 -118.75 -11.26 26.98
CA LEU A 253 -117.97 -12.10 26.06
C LEU A 253 -118.30 -13.59 26.21
N SER A 254 -118.56 -14.05 27.45
CA SER A 254 -118.99 -15.44 27.69
C SER A 254 -120.41 -15.72 27.20
N GLU A 255 -121.33 -14.75 27.31
CA GLU A 255 -122.70 -14.87 26.79
C GLU A 255 -122.76 -14.80 25.24
N PHE A 256 -121.87 -14.02 24.61
CA PHE A 256 -121.81 -13.89 23.14
C PHE A 256 -121.18 -15.10 22.44
N ASN A 257 -120.23 -15.79 23.10
CA ASN A 257 -119.59 -17.01 22.57
C ASN A 257 -120.39 -18.30 22.84
N SER A 258 -121.55 -18.22 23.49
CA SER A 258 -122.45 -19.37 23.77
C SER A 258 -123.76 -19.36 22.98
N ARG A 259 -123.86 -18.50 21.94
CA ARG A 259 -124.93 -18.49 20.93
C ARG A 259 -124.32 -18.71 19.55
#